data_AF-A0A9E5A8I8-F1
#
_entry.id   AF-A0A9E5A8I8-F1
#
_cell.length_a   1.000
_cell.length_b   1.000
_cell.length_c   1.000
_cell.angle_alpha   90.00
_cell.angle_beta   90.00
_cell.angle_gamma   90.00
#
_symmetry.space_group_name_H-M   'P 1'
#
loop_
_entity.id
_entity.type
_entity.pdbx_description
1 polymer ?
#
loop_
_entity_poly.entity_id
_entity_poly.type
_entity_poly.pdbx_seq_one_letter_code
_entity_poly.pdbx_strand_id
1 'polypeptide(L)'
;LFIPTGWIPNEDFAKMVGPMIVNLLPILIGLTGGRMVHGQRGAVIGAVATVGVIVGTDIPMFLGAMIIGPAAAWVLKKIDAILDPKVPVGFEMLISNFSLGITGLGMAMVGFKAIGPIVRNISDVLGNGIQSLVDNNLLPIASVIIEPAKVLFLNNAINHGVLGPLGVAEAKETGKSVLFMLETNPGPGLGVLLAFWLVGPRIVRGSVPGAIVIHFFGGIHEIYFPYILMKPRLILAAIAGGASGVAMNVLLDNGLTATPSPGSIFAYMVVTPKGDTLKVLLAIAVSAAVAFVAAWFLLKTDRSNNDDLEAAKSRKDSLKNG
;
A
#
# COMPACT_ATOMS: atom_id res chain seq x y z
N LEU A 1 1.61 -12.85 14.34
CA LEU A 1 1.74 -14.26 14.81
C LEU A 1 2.09 -14.35 16.29
N PHE A 2 3.25 -13.81 16.71
CA PHE A 2 3.80 -13.98 18.08
C PHE A 2 3.43 -12.88 19.09
N ILE A 3 2.80 -11.79 18.65
CA ILE A 3 2.30 -10.73 19.54
C ILE A 3 1.17 -11.26 20.46
N PRO A 4 0.84 -10.58 21.58
CA PRO A 4 -0.19 -11.03 22.52
C PRO A 4 -1.55 -11.32 21.87
N THR A 5 -1.94 -10.53 20.86
CA THR A 5 -3.19 -10.70 20.10
C THR A 5 -3.07 -11.69 18.92
N GLY A 6 -1.88 -12.26 18.71
CA GLY A 6 -1.58 -13.18 17.63
C GLY A 6 -2.06 -14.61 17.87
N TRP A 7 -1.97 -15.44 16.84
CA TRP A 7 -2.42 -16.82 16.90
C TRP A 7 -1.59 -17.69 17.86
N ILE A 8 -0.28 -17.45 17.95
CA ILE A 8 0.67 -18.20 18.79
C ILE A 8 1.49 -17.18 19.62
N PRO A 9 0.91 -16.56 20.66
CA PRO A 9 1.61 -15.55 21.44
C PRO A 9 2.91 -16.10 22.06
N ASN A 10 4.01 -15.35 21.92
CA ASN A 10 5.30 -15.67 22.52
C ASN A 10 6.08 -14.38 22.77
N GLU A 11 6.36 -14.08 24.04
CA GLU A 11 6.98 -12.82 24.45
C GLU A 11 8.39 -12.64 23.89
N ASP A 12 9.18 -13.71 23.80
CA ASP A 12 10.55 -13.64 23.30
C ASP A 12 10.59 -13.38 21.79
N PHE A 13 9.74 -14.06 21.01
CA PHE A 13 9.65 -13.82 19.57
C PHE A 13 8.97 -12.49 19.24
N ALA A 14 8.04 -12.01 20.08
CA ALA A 14 7.39 -10.71 19.89
C ALA A 14 8.39 -9.54 19.95
N LYS A 15 9.52 -9.67 20.68
CA LYS A 15 10.57 -8.64 20.74
C LYS A 15 11.17 -8.30 19.38
N MET A 16 11.10 -9.20 18.39
CA MET A 16 11.58 -8.93 17.03
C MET A 16 10.69 -7.96 16.24
N VAL A 17 9.41 -7.86 16.59
CA VAL A 17 8.41 -7.13 15.81
C VAL A 17 8.72 -5.63 15.75
N GLY A 18 9.06 -5.03 16.90
CA GLY A 18 9.40 -3.61 16.98
C GLY A 18 10.57 -3.20 16.07
N PRO A 19 11.76 -3.82 16.22
CA PRO A 19 12.91 -3.54 15.35
C PRO A 19 12.64 -3.80 13.86
N MET A 20 11.83 -4.80 13.52
CA MET A 20 11.47 -5.06 12.13
C MET A 20 10.63 -3.92 11.54
N ILE A 21 9.63 -3.44 12.28
CA ILE A 21 8.71 -2.41 11.79
C ILE A 21 9.37 -1.03 11.75
N VAL A 22 10.09 -0.65 12.82
CA VAL A 22 10.65 0.70 12.95
C VAL A 22 11.95 0.86 12.16
N ASN A 23 12.78 -0.20 12.08
CA ASN A 23 14.10 -0.10 11.47
C ASN A 23 14.19 -0.84 10.14
N LEU A 24 13.94 -2.15 10.15
CA LEU A 24 14.24 -3.00 9.00
C LEU A 24 13.40 -2.63 7.78
N LEU A 25 12.08 -2.55 7.94
CA LEU A 25 11.16 -2.32 6.82
C LEU A 25 11.40 -0.96 6.14
N PRO A 26 11.53 0.18 6.85
CA PRO A 26 11.85 1.45 6.18
C PRO A 26 13.21 1.40 5.49
N ILE A 27 14.24 0.82 6.12
CA ILE A 27 15.57 0.68 5.50
C ILE A 27 15.50 -0.09 4.18
N LEU A 28 14.73 -1.19 4.13
CA LEU A 28 14.55 -1.97 2.90
C LEU A 28 13.83 -1.17 1.80
N ILE A 29 12.86 -0.33 2.17
CA ILE A 29 12.18 0.58 1.23
C ILE A 29 13.19 1.59 0.66
N GLY A 30 13.95 2.27 1.53
CA GLY A 30 14.95 3.24 1.12
C GLY A 30 16.08 2.63 0.29
N LEU A 31 16.51 1.41 0.64
CA LEU A 31 17.47 0.62 -0.12
C LEU A 31 16.94 0.31 -1.52
N THR A 32 15.70 -0.15 -1.63
CA THR A 32 15.08 -0.50 -2.91
C THR A 32 14.92 0.73 -3.80
N GLY A 33 14.38 1.83 -3.25
CA GLY A 33 14.24 3.09 -3.95
C GLY A 33 15.58 3.67 -4.41
N GLY A 34 16.60 3.62 -3.55
CA GLY A 34 17.96 4.03 -3.89
C GLY A 34 18.57 3.17 -5.00
N ARG A 35 18.33 1.84 -4.95
CA ARG A 35 18.82 0.89 -5.96
C ARG A 35 18.26 1.17 -7.35
N MET A 36 17.00 1.56 -7.44
CA MET A 36 16.36 1.92 -8.71
C MET A 36 17.02 3.13 -9.38
N VAL A 37 17.59 4.05 -8.60
CA VAL A 37 18.18 5.29 -9.14
C VAL A 37 19.65 5.11 -9.51
N HIS A 38 20.44 4.44 -8.66
CA HIS A 38 21.90 4.37 -8.80
C HIS A 38 22.51 3.00 -8.44
N GLY A 39 21.79 1.91 -8.72
CA GLY A 39 22.27 0.54 -8.57
C GLY A 39 22.73 0.23 -7.14
N GLN A 40 23.81 -0.54 -6.99
CA GLN A 40 24.24 -0.99 -5.66
C GLN A 40 24.72 0.17 -4.77
N ARG A 41 25.39 1.19 -5.33
CA ARG A 41 25.79 2.40 -4.57
C ARG A 41 24.56 3.17 -4.08
N GLY A 42 23.56 3.30 -4.94
CA GLY A 42 22.26 3.86 -4.60
C GLY A 42 21.56 3.11 -3.48
N ALA A 43 21.63 1.78 -3.49
CA ALA A 43 21.06 0.93 -2.44
C ALA A 43 21.67 1.23 -1.06
N VAL A 44 23.00 1.32 -1.00
CA VAL A 44 23.72 1.57 0.26
C VAL A 44 23.45 2.99 0.79
N ILE A 45 23.56 4.02 -0.06
CA ILE A 45 23.30 5.39 0.41
C ILE A 45 21.83 5.59 0.77
N GLY A 46 20.89 4.95 0.06
CA GLY A 46 19.47 4.97 0.38
C GLY A 46 19.18 4.37 1.76
N ALA A 47 19.82 3.25 2.09
CA ALA A 47 19.74 2.64 3.43
C ALA A 47 20.30 3.58 4.52
N VAL A 48 21.48 4.15 4.32
CA VAL A 48 22.12 5.08 5.28
C VAL A 48 21.27 6.32 5.51
N ALA A 49 20.78 6.97 4.44
CA ALA A 49 19.99 8.17 4.56
C ALA A 49 18.63 7.89 5.24
N THR A 50 18.08 6.69 5.05
CA THR A 50 16.84 6.26 5.71
C THR A 50 16.97 6.15 7.22
N VAL A 51 18.12 5.68 7.73
CA VAL A 51 18.39 5.69 9.18
C VAL A 51 18.27 7.09 9.76
N GLY A 52 18.73 8.12 9.04
CA GLY A 52 18.59 9.51 9.47
C GLY A 52 17.14 9.93 9.69
N VAL A 53 16.22 9.49 8.84
CA VAL A 53 14.78 9.82 8.98
C VAL A 53 14.13 9.01 10.10
N ILE A 54 14.50 7.74 10.26
CA ILE A 54 14.00 6.86 11.33
C ILE A 54 14.33 7.46 12.70
N VAL A 55 15.58 7.84 12.93
CA VAL A 55 16.01 8.43 14.22
C VAL A 55 15.29 9.75 14.52
N GLY A 56 14.72 10.41 13.50
CA GLY A 56 13.97 11.64 13.66
C GLY A 56 12.58 11.47 14.30
N THR A 57 12.05 10.25 14.47
CA THR A 57 10.68 10.03 14.97
C THR A 57 10.45 8.65 15.59
N ASP A 58 9.35 8.53 16.34
CA ASP A 58 8.90 7.25 16.93
C ASP A 58 7.91 6.46 16.03
N ILE A 59 7.52 7.04 14.90
CA ILE A 59 6.57 6.46 13.93
C ILE A 59 7.33 5.75 12.81
N PRO A 60 6.89 4.58 12.31
CA PRO A 60 7.54 3.91 11.19
C PRO A 60 7.66 4.82 9.94
N MET A 61 8.89 5.12 9.51
CA MET A 61 9.21 6.11 8.47
C MET A 61 9.13 5.58 7.04
N PHE A 62 8.03 4.91 6.68
CA PHE A 62 7.85 4.37 5.32
C PHE A 62 7.79 5.47 4.26
N LEU A 63 6.97 6.52 4.45
CA LEU A 63 6.92 7.66 3.52
C LEU A 63 8.26 8.40 3.43
N GLY A 64 8.90 8.60 4.58
CA GLY A 64 10.23 9.20 4.66
C GLY A 64 11.27 8.41 3.86
N ALA A 65 11.27 7.08 3.99
CA ALA A 65 12.15 6.17 3.25
C ALA A 65 11.90 6.21 1.74
N MET A 66 10.63 6.25 1.30
CA MET A 66 10.26 6.36 -0.12
C MET A 66 10.78 7.65 -0.77
N ILE A 67 10.94 8.72 0.01
CA ILE A 67 11.45 10.02 -0.47
C ILE A 67 12.98 10.07 -0.40
N ILE A 68 13.55 9.83 0.79
CA ILE A 68 14.99 10.04 1.01
C ILE A 68 15.85 9.02 0.26
N GLY A 69 15.39 7.78 0.10
CA GLY A 69 16.16 6.71 -0.52
C GLY A 69 16.54 7.03 -1.97
N PRO A 70 15.54 7.23 -2.86
CA PRO A 70 15.77 7.68 -4.23
C PRO A 70 16.49 9.03 -4.31
N ALA A 71 16.15 10.00 -3.45
CA ALA A 71 16.75 11.33 -3.46
C ALA A 71 18.25 11.29 -3.13
N ALA A 72 18.65 10.55 -2.09
CA ALA A 72 20.04 10.37 -1.72
C ALA A 72 20.85 9.66 -2.82
N ALA A 73 20.26 8.63 -3.43
CA ALA A 73 20.87 7.94 -4.56
C ALA A 73 21.02 8.85 -5.79
N TRP A 74 20.06 9.75 -6.04
CA TRP A 74 20.14 10.74 -7.12
C TRP A 74 21.25 11.76 -6.88
N VAL A 75 21.39 12.26 -5.66
CA VAL A 75 22.49 13.16 -5.28
C VAL A 75 23.84 12.46 -5.48
N LEU A 76 23.99 11.23 -4.99
CA LEU A 76 25.21 10.45 -5.17
C LEU A 76 25.52 10.23 -6.65
N LYS A 77 24.52 9.90 -7.47
CA LYS A 77 24.66 9.73 -8.92
C LYS A 77 25.22 10.99 -9.60
N LYS A 78 24.80 12.17 -9.15
CA LYS A 78 25.33 13.46 -9.66
C LYS A 78 26.76 13.71 -9.21
N ILE A 79 27.10 13.35 -7.97
CA ILE A 79 28.47 13.46 -7.45
C ILE A 79 29.41 12.52 -8.19
N ASP A 80 29.04 11.24 -8.34
CA ASP A 80 29.82 10.23 -9.06
C ASP A 80 30.05 10.68 -10.52
N ALA A 81 29.03 11.22 -11.21
CA ALA A 81 29.18 11.73 -12.57
C ALA A 81 30.24 12.85 -12.72
N ILE A 82 30.53 13.59 -11.64
CA ILE A 82 31.55 14.65 -11.63
C ILE A 82 32.92 14.11 -11.18
N LEU A 83 32.93 13.15 -10.26
CA LEU A 83 34.14 12.59 -9.67
C LEU A 83 34.77 11.52 -10.55
N ASP A 84 33.98 10.58 -11.09
CA ASP A 84 34.45 9.41 -11.84
C ASP A 84 35.45 9.76 -12.95
N PRO A 85 35.22 10.80 -13.80
CA PRO A 85 36.16 11.15 -14.87
C PRO A 85 37.51 11.71 -14.35
N LYS A 86 37.59 12.08 -13.07
CA LYS A 86 38.76 12.69 -12.44
C LYS A 86 39.51 11.72 -11.54
N VAL A 87 39.01 10.50 -11.35
CA VAL A 87 39.63 9.52 -10.46
C VAL A 87 40.85 8.88 -11.13
N PRO A 88 42.04 8.93 -10.51
CA PRO A 88 43.20 8.19 -10.98
C PRO A 88 42.98 6.68 -10.88
N VAL A 89 43.60 5.92 -11.80
CA VAL A 89 43.54 4.46 -11.81
C VAL A 89 44.09 3.90 -10.49
N GLY A 90 43.36 2.96 -9.88
CA GLY A 90 43.68 2.34 -8.59
C GLY A 90 43.10 3.06 -7.36
N PHE A 91 42.55 4.27 -7.53
CA PHE A 91 41.89 5.03 -6.45
C PHE A 91 40.36 4.95 -6.51
N GLU A 92 39.78 4.24 -7.48
CA GLU A 92 38.34 4.20 -7.76
C GLU A 92 37.56 3.77 -6.52
N MET A 93 37.95 2.65 -5.89
CA MET A 93 37.25 2.14 -4.70
C MET A 93 37.38 3.08 -3.50
N LEU A 94 38.53 3.74 -3.32
CA LEU A 94 38.75 4.67 -2.21
C LEU A 94 37.83 5.87 -2.33
N ILE A 95 37.88 6.56 -3.47
CA ILE A 95 37.07 7.76 -3.72
C ILE A 95 35.59 7.40 -3.76
N SER A 96 35.25 6.25 -4.32
CA SER A 96 33.90 5.69 -4.32
C SER A 96 33.35 5.50 -2.90
N ASN A 97 34.12 4.93 -1.97
CA ASN A 97 33.66 4.69 -0.61
C ASN A 97 33.57 5.99 0.21
N PHE A 98 34.54 6.90 0.06
CA PHE A 98 34.52 8.20 0.75
C PHE A 98 33.39 9.11 0.27
N SER A 99 33.18 9.23 -1.04
CA SER A 99 32.07 10.01 -1.61
C SER A 99 30.73 9.50 -1.12
N LEU A 100 30.53 8.17 -1.11
CA LEU A 100 29.32 7.54 -0.60
C LEU A 100 29.14 7.83 0.90
N GLY A 101 30.18 7.65 1.70
CA GLY A 101 30.14 7.87 3.15
C GLY A 101 29.84 9.31 3.53
N ILE A 102 30.54 10.27 2.94
CA ILE A 102 30.35 11.71 3.21
C ILE A 102 28.98 12.19 2.73
N THR A 103 28.59 11.81 1.51
CA THR A 103 27.27 12.16 0.97
C THR A 103 26.18 11.50 1.80
N GLY A 104 26.35 10.23 2.17
CA GLY A 104 25.41 9.47 2.99
C GLY A 104 25.19 10.10 4.37
N LEU A 105 26.27 10.52 5.04
CA LEU A 105 26.18 11.27 6.29
C LEU A 105 25.42 12.59 6.10
N GLY A 106 25.73 13.35 5.05
CA GLY A 106 25.02 14.58 4.71
C GLY A 106 23.52 14.34 4.50
N MET A 107 23.16 13.34 3.69
CA MET A 107 21.77 13.00 3.41
C MET A 107 21.04 12.45 4.64
N ALA A 108 21.72 11.72 5.54
CA ALA A 108 21.14 11.27 6.80
C ALA A 108 20.82 12.45 7.73
N MET A 109 21.72 13.43 7.84
CA MET A 109 21.47 14.66 8.61
C MET A 109 20.33 15.49 8.03
N VAL A 110 20.25 15.59 6.70
CA VAL A 110 19.12 16.24 6.00
C VAL A 110 17.82 15.48 6.26
N GLY A 111 17.84 14.15 6.16
CA GLY A 111 16.69 13.29 6.48
C GLY A 111 16.17 13.52 7.89
N PHE A 112 17.07 13.56 8.87
CA PHE A 112 16.75 13.83 10.28
C PHE A 112 16.12 15.22 10.48
N LYS A 113 16.75 16.27 9.95
CA LYS A 113 16.36 17.66 10.24
C LYS A 113 15.21 18.18 9.38
N ALA A 114 15.11 17.75 8.12
CA ALA A 114 14.14 18.27 7.16
C ALA A 114 12.96 17.32 6.94
N ILE A 115 13.21 16.04 6.65
CA ILE A 115 12.15 15.10 6.27
C ILE A 115 11.39 14.63 7.51
N GLY A 116 12.08 14.40 8.63
CA GLY A 116 11.47 14.02 9.91
C GLY A 116 10.24 14.87 10.28
N PRO A 117 10.39 16.19 10.44
CA PRO A 117 9.28 17.08 10.79
C PRO A 117 8.19 17.17 9.72
N ILE A 118 8.54 17.16 8.44
CA ILE A 118 7.56 17.25 7.34
C ILE A 118 6.67 16.02 7.33
N VAL A 119 7.26 14.83 7.39
CA VAL A 119 6.52 13.57 7.40
C VAL A 119 5.68 13.46 8.67
N ARG A 120 6.21 13.87 9.84
CA ARG A 120 5.43 13.93 11.08
C ARG A 120 4.20 14.83 10.92
N ASN A 121 4.37 16.06 10.44
CA ASN A 121 3.24 16.98 10.25
C ASN A 121 2.20 16.41 9.28
N ILE A 122 2.63 15.78 8.18
CA ILE A 122 1.71 15.12 7.24
C ILE A 122 0.97 13.97 7.93
N SER A 123 1.69 13.11 8.65
CA SER A 123 1.12 11.99 9.39
C SER A 123 0.15 12.45 10.48
N ASP A 124 0.45 13.54 11.18
CA ASP A 124 -0.41 14.10 12.24
C ASP A 124 -1.68 14.69 11.63
N VAL A 125 -1.57 15.43 10.51
CA VAL A 125 -2.75 15.98 9.81
C VAL A 125 -3.63 14.85 9.27
N LEU A 126 -3.04 13.84 8.64
CA LEU A 126 -3.77 12.70 8.10
C LEU A 126 -4.35 11.84 9.23
N GLY A 127 -3.59 11.60 10.30
CA GLY A 127 -4.01 10.89 11.50
C GLY A 127 -5.19 11.59 12.17
N ASN A 128 -5.12 12.90 12.39
CA ASN A 128 -6.21 13.70 12.94
C ASN A 128 -7.45 13.69 12.02
N GLY A 129 -7.24 13.75 10.70
CA GLY A 129 -8.33 13.65 9.72
C GLY A 129 -9.04 12.29 9.79
N ILE A 130 -8.26 11.20 9.86
CA ILE A 130 -8.79 9.84 10.02
C ILE A 130 -9.49 9.69 11.37
N GLN A 131 -8.89 10.17 12.46
CA GLN A 131 -9.50 10.10 13.80
C GLN A 131 -10.83 10.84 13.84
N SER A 132 -10.92 12.03 13.23
CA SER A 132 -12.19 12.76 13.09
C SER A 132 -13.24 11.96 12.33
N LEU A 133 -12.85 11.21 11.29
CA LEU A 133 -13.77 10.31 10.60
C LEU A 133 -14.20 9.12 11.48
N VAL A 134 -13.31 8.58 12.30
CA VAL A 134 -13.65 7.51 13.26
C VAL A 134 -14.63 8.02 14.31
N ASP A 135 -14.32 9.13 14.98
CA ASP A 135 -15.11 9.69 16.08
C ASP A 135 -16.54 10.05 15.65
N ASN A 136 -16.72 10.44 14.38
CA ASN A 136 -18.03 10.79 13.82
C ASN A 136 -18.71 9.63 13.08
N ASN A 137 -18.16 8.41 13.11
CA ASN A 137 -18.64 7.25 12.32
C ASN A 137 -18.69 7.51 10.79
N LEU A 138 -17.84 8.40 10.31
CA LEU A 138 -17.73 8.81 8.90
C LEU A 138 -16.57 8.12 8.17
N LEU A 139 -15.89 7.16 8.81
CA LEU A 139 -14.81 6.38 8.18
C LEU A 139 -15.18 5.76 6.81
N PRO A 140 -16.43 5.32 6.55
CA PRO A 140 -16.84 4.87 5.22
C PRO A 140 -16.61 5.88 4.08
N ILE A 141 -16.56 7.18 4.39
CA ILE A 141 -16.30 8.24 3.41
C ILE A 141 -14.87 8.14 2.85
N ALA A 142 -13.93 7.57 3.60
CA ALA A 142 -12.55 7.37 3.14
C ALA A 142 -12.48 6.56 1.83
N SER A 143 -13.44 5.66 1.59
CA SER A 143 -13.51 4.87 0.35
C SER A 143 -13.70 5.71 -0.92
N VAL A 144 -14.27 6.92 -0.82
CA VAL A 144 -14.39 7.86 -1.95
C VAL A 144 -13.02 8.29 -2.47
N ILE A 145 -12.00 8.34 -1.61
CA ILE A 145 -10.62 8.71 -1.98
C ILE A 145 -9.81 7.45 -2.26
N ILE A 146 -9.92 6.44 -1.41
CA ILE A 146 -9.09 5.24 -1.45
C ILE A 146 -9.34 4.42 -2.73
N GLU A 147 -10.60 4.14 -3.08
CA GLU A 147 -10.89 3.26 -4.22
C GLU A 147 -10.44 3.85 -5.58
N PRO A 148 -10.64 5.15 -5.88
CA PRO A 148 -10.03 5.77 -7.05
C PRO A 148 -8.51 5.73 -7.06
N ALA A 149 -7.89 6.04 -5.93
CA ALA A 149 -6.44 6.06 -5.83
C ALA A 149 -5.84 4.64 -6.02
N LYS A 150 -6.50 3.60 -5.52
CA LYS A 150 -6.13 2.20 -5.80
C LYS A 150 -6.12 1.92 -7.29
N VAL A 151 -7.21 2.23 -8.00
CA VAL A 151 -7.33 1.99 -9.46
C VAL A 151 -6.27 2.77 -10.27
N LEU A 152 -5.81 3.90 -9.74
CA LEU A 152 -4.69 4.69 -10.29
C LEU A 152 -3.30 4.20 -9.82
N PHE A 153 -3.21 3.01 -9.22
CA PHE A 153 -1.98 2.40 -8.72
C PHE A 153 -1.26 3.19 -7.62
N LEU A 154 -2.00 3.99 -6.84
CA LEU A 154 -1.50 4.74 -5.68
C LEU A 154 -1.72 3.98 -4.36
N ASN A 155 -2.13 2.71 -4.43
CA ASN A 155 -2.40 1.86 -3.27
C ASN A 155 -1.19 1.71 -2.33
N ASN A 156 0.02 1.53 -2.88
CA ASN A 156 1.23 1.43 -2.07
C ASN A 156 1.54 2.72 -1.29
N ALA A 157 1.29 3.88 -1.91
CA ALA A 157 1.53 5.16 -1.26
C ALA A 157 0.53 5.40 -0.12
N ILE A 158 -0.72 5.01 -0.30
CA ILE A 158 -1.76 5.12 0.73
C ILE A 158 -1.49 4.13 1.87
N ASN A 159 -1.32 2.85 1.54
CA ASN A 159 -1.20 1.79 2.52
C ASN A 159 0.14 1.88 3.26
N HIS A 160 1.27 1.83 2.56
CA HIS A 160 2.57 1.89 3.23
C HIS A 160 2.95 3.30 3.64
N GLY A 161 2.53 4.35 2.93
CA GLY A 161 2.91 5.72 3.28
C GLY A 161 2.13 6.32 4.44
N VAL A 162 0.85 5.94 4.62
CA VAL A 162 -0.06 6.62 5.56
C VAL A 162 -0.78 5.63 6.49
N LEU A 163 -1.59 4.72 5.94
CA LEU A 163 -2.50 3.89 6.75
C LEU A 163 -1.76 2.86 7.60
N GLY A 164 -0.71 2.26 7.06
CA GLY A 164 0.09 1.23 7.72
C GLY A 164 0.78 1.75 8.99
N PRO A 165 1.56 2.85 8.92
CA PRO A 165 2.17 3.45 10.12
C PRO A 165 1.15 3.85 11.18
N LEU A 166 0.04 4.47 10.79
CA LEU A 166 -1.04 4.85 11.72
C LEU A 166 -1.70 3.62 12.35
N GLY A 167 -2.00 2.60 11.55
CA GLY A 167 -2.59 1.36 12.04
C GLY A 167 -1.66 0.58 12.96
N VAL A 168 -0.34 0.63 12.74
CA VAL A 168 0.65 0.05 13.66
C VAL A 168 0.65 0.79 14.99
N ALA A 169 0.62 2.12 14.97
CA ALA A 169 0.58 2.93 16.19
C ALA A 169 -0.69 2.61 17.00
N GLU A 170 -1.85 2.56 16.34
CA GLU A 170 -3.13 2.20 16.97
C GLU A 170 -3.12 0.75 17.50
N ALA A 171 -2.73 -0.22 16.68
CA ALA A 171 -2.72 -1.63 17.06
C ALA A 171 -1.72 -1.96 18.18
N LYS A 172 -0.72 -1.12 18.41
CA LYS A 172 0.19 -1.24 19.56
C LYS A 172 -0.53 -0.98 20.89
N GLU A 173 -1.53 -0.10 20.89
CA GLU A 173 -2.29 0.30 22.07
C GLU A 173 -3.56 -0.55 22.25
N THR A 174 -4.30 -0.75 21.16
CA THR A 174 -5.63 -1.41 21.17
C THR A 174 -5.56 -2.88 20.76
N GLY A 175 -4.42 -3.35 20.25
CA GLY A 175 -4.22 -4.71 19.77
C GLY A 175 -4.71 -4.99 18.35
N LYS A 176 -5.45 -4.06 17.73
CA LYS A 176 -5.99 -4.16 16.35
C LYS A 176 -6.26 -2.78 15.76
N SER A 177 -6.29 -2.66 14.44
CA SER A 177 -6.67 -1.42 13.75
C SER A 177 -7.51 -1.72 12.51
N VAL A 178 -8.58 -0.94 12.34
CA VAL A 178 -9.42 -0.96 11.12
C VAL A 178 -8.69 -0.32 9.93
N LEU A 179 -7.68 0.53 10.18
CA LEU A 179 -6.92 1.25 9.15
C LEU A 179 -6.21 0.30 8.19
N PHE A 180 -5.76 -0.85 8.70
CA PHE A 180 -5.17 -1.91 7.87
C PHE A 180 -6.13 -2.46 6.82
N MET A 181 -7.44 -2.33 7.02
CA MET A 181 -8.48 -2.91 6.15
C MET A 181 -9.03 -1.91 5.13
N LEU A 182 -8.79 -0.60 5.30
CA LEU A 182 -9.42 0.42 4.44
C LEU A 182 -9.00 0.28 2.97
N GLU A 183 -7.72 0.00 2.74
CA GLU A 183 -7.19 -0.21 1.38
C GLU A 183 -7.21 -1.69 1.02
N THR A 184 -6.82 -2.57 1.93
CA THR A 184 -6.56 -3.99 1.61
C THR A 184 -7.82 -4.86 1.48
N ASN A 185 -9.03 -4.31 1.70
CA ASN A 185 -10.27 -5.07 1.64
C ASN A 185 -10.46 -5.70 0.24
N PRO A 186 -10.51 -7.03 0.11
CA PRO A 186 -10.65 -7.69 -1.19
C PRO A 186 -12.10 -7.69 -1.70
N GLY A 187 -13.07 -7.32 -0.87
CA GLY A 187 -14.50 -7.31 -1.16
C GLY A 187 -14.90 -6.49 -2.40
N PRO A 188 -14.49 -5.21 -2.53
CA PRO A 188 -14.89 -4.37 -3.66
C PRO A 188 -14.46 -4.95 -5.01
N GLY A 189 -13.19 -5.37 -5.10
CA GLY A 189 -12.65 -6.01 -6.30
C GLY A 189 -13.32 -7.34 -6.62
N LEU A 190 -13.59 -8.18 -5.60
CA LEU A 190 -14.31 -9.43 -5.79
C LEU A 190 -15.72 -9.20 -6.34
N GLY A 191 -16.47 -8.24 -5.77
CA GLY A 191 -17.82 -7.90 -6.23
C GLY A 191 -17.84 -7.43 -7.69
N VAL A 192 -16.92 -6.53 -8.06
CA VAL A 192 -16.77 -6.05 -9.44
C VAL A 192 -16.46 -7.22 -10.40
N LEU A 193 -15.51 -8.09 -10.04
CA LEU A 193 -15.16 -9.24 -10.87
C LEU A 193 -16.32 -10.22 -11.02
N LEU A 194 -17.06 -10.52 -9.96
CA LEU A 194 -18.26 -11.38 -10.02
C LEU A 194 -19.33 -10.79 -10.97
N ALA A 195 -19.52 -9.46 -10.95
CA ALA A 195 -20.45 -8.80 -11.85
C ALA A 195 -19.98 -8.90 -13.32
N PHE A 196 -18.68 -8.73 -13.56
CA PHE A 196 -18.09 -8.95 -14.89
C PHE A 196 -18.26 -10.39 -15.38
N TRP A 197 -18.12 -11.37 -14.49
CA TRP A 197 -18.27 -12.78 -14.86
C TRP A 197 -19.70 -13.08 -15.32
N LEU A 198 -20.71 -12.59 -14.59
CA LEU A 198 -22.12 -12.88 -14.86
C LEU A 198 -22.71 -12.04 -16.00
N VAL A 199 -22.50 -10.73 -15.97
CA VAL A 199 -23.17 -9.78 -16.90
C VAL A 199 -22.21 -8.93 -17.72
N GLY A 200 -20.90 -9.00 -17.48
CA GLY A 200 -19.91 -8.23 -18.24
C GLY A 200 -19.79 -8.66 -19.71
N PRO A 201 -18.93 -7.99 -20.48
CA PRO A 201 -18.73 -8.29 -21.90
C PRO A 201 -18.22 -9.71 -22.13
N ARG A 202 -18.80 -10.44 -23.09
CA ARG A 202 -18.47 -11.86 -23.35
C ARG A 202 -16.97 -12.09 -23.60
N ILE A 203 -16.30 -11.14 -24.25
CA ILE A 203 -14.88 -11.21 -24.61
C ILE A 203 -13.94 -11.29 -23.39
N VAL A 204 -14.35 -10.80 -22.22
CA VAL A 204 -13.53 -10.87 -20.99
C VAL A 204 -14.01 -11.93 -20.01
N ARG A 205 -15.25 -12.45 -20.14
CA ARG A 205 -15.82 -13.43 -19.19
C ARG A 205 -14.95 -14.67 -18.99
N GLY A 206 -14.28 -15.14 -20.04
CA GLY A 206 -13.40 -16.31 -19.97
C GLY A 206 -12.18 -16.13 -19.05
N SER A 207 -11.66 -14.90 -18.91
CA SER A 207 -10.50 -14.61 -18.05
C SER A 207 -10.87 -14.22 -16.62
N VAL A 208 -12.14 -13.89 -16.36
CA VAL A 208 -12.58 -13.38 -15.05
C VAL A 208 -12.42 -14.39 -13.92
N PRO A 209 -12.74 -15.70 -14.07
CA PRO A 209 -12.52 -16.67 -12.99
C PRO A 209 -11.07 -16.74 -12.52
N GLY A 210 -10.12 -16.72 -13.45
CA GLY A 210 -8.69 -16.67 -13.12
C GLY A 210 -8.33 -15.37 -12.39
N ALA A 211 -8.88 -14.25 -12.82
CA ALA A 211 -8.70 -12.96 -12.14
C ALA A 211 -9.26 -12.96 -10.71
N ILE A 212 -10.43 -13.58 -10.47
CA ILE A 212 -11.01 -13.74 -9.12
C ILE A 212 -10.05 -14.53 -8.23
N VAL A 213 -9.50 -15.63 -8.73
CA VAL A 213 -8.59 -16.47 -7.94
C VAL A 213 -7.34 -15.68 -7.54
N ILE A 214 -6.69 -15.02 -8.51
CA ILE A 214 -5.47 -14.25 -8.27
C ILE A 214 -5.73 -13.05 -7.35
N HIS A 215 -6.86 -12.37 -7.51
CA HIS A 215 -7.26 -11.24 -6.67
C HIS A 215 -7.57 -11.68 -5.24
N PHE A 216 -8.54 -12.58 -5.06
CA PHE A 216 -9.11 -12.88 -3.75
C PHE A 216 -8.22 -13.82 -2.92
N PHE A 217 -7.69 -14.88 -3.56
CA PHE A 217 -6.82 -15.85 -2.89
C PHE A 217 -5.34 -15.49 -3.01
N GLY A 218 -4.93 -14.89 -4.13
CA GLY A 218 -3.55 -14.43 -4.32
C GLY A 218 -3.26 -13.07 -3.68
N GLY A 219 -4.27 -12.24 -3.45
CA GLY A 219 -4.12 -10.92 -2.82
C GLY A 219 -3.54 -9.85 -3.74
N ILE A 220 -3.61 -10.04 -5.06
CA ILE A 220 -3.13 -9.07 -6.05
C ILE A 220 -4.30 -8.23 -6.54
N HIS A 221 -4.48 -7.07 -5.91
CA HIS A 221 -5.63 -6.18 -6.15
C HIS A 221 -5.56 -5.50 -7.52
N GLU A 222 -4.36 -5.34 -8.07
CA GLU A 222 -4.10 -4.75 -9.36
C GLU A 222 -4.78 -5.52 -10.51
N ILE A 223 -5.15 -6.78 -10.29
CA ILE A 223 -5.81 -7.63 -11.29
C ILE A 223 -7.23 -7.16 -11.62
N TYR A 224 -7.96 -6.52 -10.69
CA TYR A 224 -9.30 -6.01 -10.99
C TYR A 224 -9.31 -4.58 -11.55
N PHE A 225 -8.23 -3.80 -11.39
CA PHE A 225 -8.18 -2.41 -11.85
C PHE A 225 -8.45 -2.26 -13.36
N PRO A 226 -7.89 -3.11 -14.26
CA PRO A 226 -8.19 -3.00 -15.68
C PRO A 226 -9.68 -3.13 -16.02
N TYR A 227 -10.44 -3.89 -15.22
CA TYR A 227 -11.88 -4.04 -15.44
C TYR A 227 -12.64 -2.75 -15.12
N ILE A 228 -12.20 -2.01 -14.09
CA ILE A 228 -12.71 -0.67 -13.80
C ILE A 228 -12.25 0.33 -14.86
N LEU A 229 -10.99 0.28 -15.29
CA LEU A 229 -10.48 1.19 -16.34
C LEU A 229 -11.17 0.98 -17.69
N MET A 230 -11.57 -0.26 -18.02
CA MET A 230 -12.39 -0.54 -19.21
C MET A 230 -13.78 0.11 -19.12
N LYS A 231 -14.32 0.25 -17.91
CA LYS A 231 -15.66 0.78 -17.64
C LYS A 231 -15.62 1.70 -16.42
N PRO A 232 -15.10 2.94 -16.55
CA PRO A 232 -14.74 3.80 -15.40
C PRO A 232 -15.89 4.07 -14.41
N ARG A 233 -17.14 4.03 -14.87
CA ARG A 233 -18.33 4.14 -14.00
C ARG A 233 -18.36 3.11 -12.87
N LEU A 234 -17.71 1.95 -13.05
CA LEU A 234 -17.60 0.90 -12.04
C LEU A 234 -16.78 1.29 -10.81
N ILE A 235 -16.06 2.41 -10.87
CA ILE A 235 -15.45 2.99 -9.67
C ILE A 235 -16.48 3.30 -8.59
N LEU A 236 -17.72 3.66 -8.97
CA LEU A 236 -18.81 3.87 -8.03
C LEU A 236 -19.19 2.60 -7.28
N ALA A 237 -19.12 1.44 -7.97
CA ALA A 237 -19.36 0.14 -7.33
C ALA A 237 -18.23 -0.22 -6.36
N ALA A 238 -16.98 0.09 -6.72
CA ALA A 238 -15.84 -0.11 -5.83
C ALA A 238 -15.96 0.78 -4.58
N ILE A 239 -16.28 2.08 -4.75
CA ILE A 239 -16.52 3.02 -3.64
C ILE A 239 -17.65 2.51 -2.73
N ALA A 240 -18.79 2.11 -3.30
CA ALA A 240 -19.92 1.61 -2.53
C ALA A 240 -19.58 0.34 -1.73
N GLY A 241 -18.88 -0.61 -2.35
CA GLY A 241 -18.41 -1.82 -1.67
C GLY A 241 -17.36 -1.52 -0.61
N GLY A 242 -16.43 -0.60 -0.88
CA GLY A 242 -15.42 -0.18 0.08
C GLY A 242 -16.08 0.43 1.31
N ALA A 243 -16.96 1.41 1.08
CA ALA A 243 -17.68 2.13 2.13
C ALA A 243 -18.54 1.18 2.98
N SER A 244 -19.25 0.23 2.36
CA SER A 244 -20.07 -0.73 3.09
C SER A 244 -19.24 -1.70 3.94
N GLY A 245 -18.08 -2.15 3.44
CA GLY A 245 -17.15 -2.97 4.20
C GLY A 245 -16.59 -2.21 5.41
N VAL A 246 -16.15 -0.96 5.20
CA VAL A 246 -15.66 -0.09 6.28
C VAL A 246 -16.75 0.18 7.31
N ALA A 247 -17.97 0.49 6.87
CA ALA A 247 -19.10 0.69 7.77
C ALA A 247 -19.36 -0.55 8.62
N MET A 248 -19.30 -1.74 8.01
CA MET A 248 -19.47 -3.00 8.74
C MET A 248 -18.34 -3.23 9.77
N ASN A 249 -17.11 -2.89 9.44
CA ASN A 249 -15.99 -3.00 10.37
C ASN A 249 -16.15 -2.08 11.58
N VAL A 250 -16.57 -0.83 11.35
CA VAL A 250 -16.86 0.14 12.42
C VAL A 250 -18.03 -0.36 13.28
N LEU A 251 -19.13 -0.83 12.66
CA LEU A 251 -20.30 -1.34 13.39
C LEU A 251 -19.99 -2.59 14.22
N LEU A 252 -19.11 -3.47 13.74
CA LEU A 252 -18.73 -4.71 14.44
C LEU A 252 -17.56 -4.53 15.41
N ASP A 253 -16.99 -3.33 15.47
CA ASP A 253 -15.75 -3.02 16.19
C ASP A 253 -14.68 -4.08 15.93
N ASN A 254 -14.26 -4.20 14.66
CA ASN A 254 -13.24 -5.16 14.24
C ASN A 254 -12.02 -4.46 13.60
N GLY A 255 -10.92 -5.18 13.51
CA GLY A 255 -9.68 -4.70 12.90
C GLY A 255 -8.67 -5.83 12.70
N LEU A 256 -7.52 -5.51 12.14
CA LEU A 256 -6.40 -6.45 11.98
C LEU A 256 -5.24 -6.10 12.91
N THR A 257 -4.38 -7.08 13.18
CA THR A 257 -3.18 -6.89 14.00
C THR A 257 -2.00 -6.30 13.22
N ALA A 258 -2.03 -6.40 11.88
CA ALA A 258 -1.03 -5.89 10.97
C ALA A 258 -1.62 -5.75 9.56
N THR A 259 -0.95 -5.00 8.67
CA THR A 259 -1.31 -4.95 7.25
C THR A 259 -1.17 -6.35 6.62
N PRO A 260 -2.22 -6.89 5.97
CA PRO A 260 -2.13 -8.15 5.25
C PRO A 260 -1.29 -7.95 3.98
N SER A 261 -0.29 -8.81 3.79
CA SER A 261 0.61 -8.77 2.62
C SER A 261 0.99 -10.18 2.18
N PRO A 262 0.61 -10.61 0.95
CA PRO A 262 -0.31 -9.95 0.01
C PRO A 262 -1.70 -9.72 0.60
N GLY A 263 -2.54 -8.89 -0.02
CA GLY A 263 -3.91 -8.57 0.45
C GLY A 263 -4.92 -9.72 0.26
N SER A 264 -4.49 -10.97 0.44
CA SER A 264 -5.29 -12.17 0.21
C SER A 264 -6.18 -12.49 1.40
N ILE A 265 -7.25 -13.25 1.16
CA ILE A 265 -8.12 -13.72 2.24
C ILE A 265 -7.35 -14.55 3.27
N PHE A 266 -6.33 -15.32 2.85
CA PHE A 266 -5.49 -16.09 3.76
C PHE A 266 -4.63 -15.20 4.66
N ALA A 267 -4.00 -14.16 4.09
CA ALA A 267 -3.21 -13.21 4.85
C ALA A 267 -4.10 -12.48 5.88
N TYR A 268 -5.30 -12.06 5.45
CA TYR A 268 -6.34 -11.54 6.34
C TYR A 268 -6.58 -12.46 7.53
N MET A 269 -6.86 -13.75 7.30
CA MET A 269 -7.13 -14.68 8.40
C MET A 269 -5.95 -14.84 9.37
N VAL A 270 -4.71 -14.77 8.88
CA VAL A 270 -3.50 -14.85 9.72
C VAL A 270 -3.34 -13.64 10.62
N VAL A 271 -3.71 -12.45 10.15
CA VAL A 271 -3.54 -11.19 10.90
C VAL A 271 -4.81 -10.74 11.63
N THR A 272 -5.93 -11.42 11.46
CA THR A 272 -7.15 -11.19 12.25
C THR A 272 -6.96 -11.65 13.70
N PRO A 273 -7.30 -10.82 14.70
CA PRO A 273 -7.31 -11.23 16.10
C PRO A 273 -8.23 -12.42 16.37
N LYS A 274 -7.89 -13.24 17.35
CA LYS A 274 -8.74 -14.37 17.78
C LYS A 274 -10.14 -13.85 18.18
N GLY A 275 -11.18 -14.46 17.63
CA GLY A 275 -12.58 -14.10 17.90
C GLY A 275 -13.20 -13.10 16.90
N ASP A 276 -12.39 -12.33 16.16
CA ASP A 276 -12.90 -11.36 15.18
C ASP A 276 -13.01 -11.94 13.75
N THR A 277 -12.58 -13.19 13.53
CA THR A 277 -12.58 -13.86 12.21
C THR A 277 -13.93 -13.78 11.50
N LEU A 278 -15.02 -14.11 12.19
CA LEU A 278 -16.35 -14.10 11.58
C LEU A 278 -16.83 -12.69 11.27
N LYS A 279 -16.47 -11.70 12.10
CA LYS A 279 -16.79 -10.28 11.87
C LYS A 279 -16.08 -9.76 10.62
N VAL A 280 -14.79 -10.07 10.48
CA VAL A 280 -13.97 -9.68 9.33
C VAL A 280 -14.51 -10.33 8.04
N LEU A 281 -14.82 -11.62 8.07
CA LEU A 281 -15.41 -12.32 6.92
C LEU A 281 -16.77 -11.74 6.53
N LEU A 282 -17.60 -11.39 7.50
CA LEU A 282 -18.90 -10.77 7.25
C LEU A 282 -18.75 -9.40 6.59
N ALA A 283 -17.81 -8.57 7.05
CA ALA A 283 -17.54 -7.27 6.43
C ALA A 283 -17.03 -7.40 4.99
N ILE A 284 -16.14 -8.36 4.72
CA ILE A 284 -15.67 -8.66 3.35
C ILE A 284 -16.84 -9.13 2.47
N ALA A 285 -17.71 -9.99 3.00
CA ALA A 285 -18.88 -10.49 2.26
C ALA A 285 -19.88 -9.38 1.94
N VAL A 286 -20.19 -8.50 2.89
CA VAL A 286 -21.05 -7.32 2.68
C VAL A 286 -20.44 -6.39 1.63
N SER A 287 -19.14 -6.12 1.75
CA SER A 287 -18.38 -5.32 0.79
C SER A 287 -18.47 -5.88 -0.63
N ALA A 288 -18.26 -7.19 -0.79
CA ALA A 288 -18.38 -7.88 -2.07
C ALA A 288 -19.81 -7.88 -2.62
N ALA A 289 -20.81 -8.11 -1.77
CA ALA A 289 -22.21 -8.11 -2.19
C ALA A 289 -22.67 -6.73 -2.69
N VAL A 290 -22.33 -5.67 -1.97
CA VAL A 290 -22.67 -4.29 -2.36
C VAL A 290 -21.97 -3.90 -3.65
N ALA A 291 -20.66 -4.15 -3.77
CA ALA A 291 -19.93 -3.91 -5.01
C ALA A 291 -20.49 -4.71 -6.17
N PHE A 292 -20.84 -5.98 -5.96
CA PHE A 292 -21.45 -6.84 -6.97
C PHE A 292 -22.78 -6.27 -7.47
N VAL A 293 -23.70 -5.93 -6.57
CA VAL A 293 -25.01 -5.41 -6.94
C VAL A 293 -24.86 -4.09 -7.70
N ALA A 294 -24.05 -3.17 -7.18
CA ALA A 294 -23.80 -1.89 -7.85
C ALA A 294 -23.16 -2.08 -9.25
N ALA A 295 -22.14 -2.92 -9.35
CA ALA A 295 -21.47 -3.20 -10.62
C ALA A 295 -22.41 -3.90 -11.61
N TRP A 296 -23.25 -4.82 -11.15
CA TRP A 296 -24.24 -5.51 -11.97
C TRP A 296 -25.24 -4.52 -12.60
N PHE A 297 -25.77 -3.59 -11.82
CA PHE A 297 -26.67 -2.54 -12.33
C PHE A 297 -25.96 -1.63 -13.33
N LEU A 298 -24.73 -1.19 -13.03
CA LEU A 298 -23.95 -0.31 -13.90
C LEU A 298 -23.57 -0.98 -15.22
N LEU A 299 -23.22 -2.27 -15.21
CA LEU A 299 -22.92 -3.03 -16.42
C LEU A 299 -24.17 -3.28 -17.27
N LYS A 300 -25.31 -3.58 -16.64
CA LYS A 300 -26.56 -3.87 -17.37
C LYS A 300 -27.19 -2.63 -18.00
N THR A 301 -26.95 -1.46 -17.42
CA THR A 301 -27.42 -0.17 -17.95
C THR A 301 -26.45 0.46 -18.95
N ASP A 302 -25.27 -0.13 -19.13
CA ASP A 302 -24.30 0.33 -20.11
C ASP A 302 -24.74 -0.04 -21.53
N ARG A 303 -24.92 0.97 -22.38
CA ARG A 303 -25.34 0.84 -23.78
C ARG A 303 -24.19 0.91 -24.78
N SER A 304 -22.94 0.99 -24.33
CA SER A 304 -21.78 0.97 -25.23
C SER A 304 -21.75 -0.29 -26.09
N ASN A 305 -21.50 -0.15 -27.39
CA ASN A 305 -21.41 -1.30 -28.30
C ASN A 305 -20.11 -2.10 -28.08
N ASN A 306 -20.11 -3.37 -28.50
CA ASN A 306 -18.91 -4.25 -28.41
C ASN A 306 -17.68 -3.67 -29.13
N ASP A 307 -17.87 -2.82 -30.15
CA ASP A 307 -16.79 -2.18 -30.91
C ASP A 307 -15.97 -1.18 -30.06
N ASP A 308 -16.60 -0.54 -29.06
CA ASP A 308 -15.90 0.33 -28.10
C ASP A 308 -14.97 -0.48 -27.16
N LEU A 309 -15.23 -1.78 -27.01
CA LEU A 309 -14.51 -2.64 -26.09
C LEU A 309 -13.20 -3.17 -26.67
N GLU A 310 -13.12 -3.36 -27.99
CA GLU A 310 -11.85 -3.61 -28.69
C GLU A 310 -10.95 -2.36 -28.67
N ALA A 311 -11.53 -1.18 -28.87
CA ALA A 311 -10.84 0.10 -28.70
C ALA A 311 -10.44 0.42 -27.25
N ALA A 312 -11.09 -0.21 -26.25
CA ALA A 312 -10.69 -0.13 -24.84
C ALA A 312 -9.57 -1.13 -24.49
N LYS A 313 -9.54 -2.30 -25.14
CA LYS A 313 -8.42 -3.26 -25.04
C LYS A 313 -7.12 -2.65 -25.57
N SER A 314 -7.14 -1.97 -26.72
CA SER A 314 -5.94 -1.31 -27.26
C SER A 314 -5.41 -0.21 -26.33
N ARG A 315 -6.30 0.55 -25.68
CA ARG A 315 -5.94 1.52 -24.64
C ARG A 315 -5.31 0.90 -23.38
N LYS A 316 -5.72 -0.31 -23.01
CA LYS A 316 -5.13 -1.06 -21.88
C LYS A 316 -3.70 -1.48 -22.17
N ASP A 317 -3.42 -1.93 -23.39
CA ASP A 317 -2.06 -2.37 -23.77
C ASP A 317 -1.10 -1.19 -23.89
N SER A 318 -1.57 0.01 -24.27
CA SER A 318 -0.75 1.22 -24.26
C SER A 318 -0.41 1.74 -22.86
N LEU A 319 -1.26 1.49 -21.85
CA LEU A 319 -1.02 1.93 -20.46
C LEU A 319 -0.11 0.99 -19.66
N LYS A 320 0.08 -0.26 -20.11
CA LYS A 320 1.03 -1.22 -19.50
C LYS A 320 2.48 -1.03 -19.96
N ASN A 321 2.68 -0.32 -21.06
CA ASN A 321 3.98 -0.21 -21.75
C ASN A 321 4.54 1.23 -21.75
N GLY A 322 3.96 2.14 -20.95
CA GLY A 322 4.50 3.49 -20.69
C GLY A 322 4.91 3.61 -19.23
#